data_AF-A0A9R1UEH3-F1
#
_entry.id   AF-A0A9R1UEH3-F1
#
_cell.length_a   1.000
_cell.length_b   1.000
_cell.length_c   1.000
_cell.angle_alpha   90.00
_cell.angle_beta   90.00
_cell.angle_gamma   90.00
#
_symmetry.space_group_name_H-M   'P 1'
#
loop_
_entity.id
_entity.type
_entity.pdbx_description
1 polymer ?
#
loop_
_entity_poly.entity_id
_entity_poly.type
_entity_poly.pdbx_seq_one_letter_code
_entity_poly.pdbx_strand_id
1 'polypeptide(L)'
;MQAFIPQRHASPILIVLLKMDIVLQSNYSSNAHLYSFLRITKVKDLIMAKQLSHISLVALAFFGLTFAYEPDALQDFCVADPNSSVNVNGKTCKNPTQIQANDFYFSGLHLMGNISNPLGLRVTPVTVAQLPGLNTLGISMVRIDLAPWGINPPHTHPRATEIITVLEGSIQVGFITSDPENRLISKVLYKGDVFVFPVGLVHFQRNIGSKCAVVIGALSSQNPGAITIGNAVFGSNPTITSDVLAKAFQVDKKLIDQLKAKF
;
A
#
# COMPACT_ATOMS: atom_id res chain seq x y z
N MET A 1 -9.35 69.25 2.32
CA MET A 1 -8.36 69.87 3.22
C MET A 1 -7.39 68.79 3.65
N GLN A 2 -6.08 69.06 3.59
CA GLN A 2 -4.90 68.20 3.89
C GLN A 2 -4.61 67.10 2.83
N ALA A 3 -3.36 66.80 2.41
CA ALA A 3 -2.03 66.87 3.04
C ALA A 3 -0.98 67.59 2.15
N PHE A 4 -0.04 68.42 2.65
CA PHE A 4 1.19 68.14 3.42
C PHE A 4 2.19 67.18 2.74
N ILE A 5 3.24 67.74 2.14
CA ILE A 5 4.48 67.04 1.73
C ILE A 5 5.60 67.50 2.69
N PRO A 6 6.19 66.62 3.53
CA PRO A 6 7.40 66.93 4.26
C PRO A 6 8.66 66.35 3.59
N GLN A 7 9.76 67.07 3.82
CA GLN A 7 11.12 66.81 3.37
C GLN A 7 11.64 65.42 3.78
N ARG A 8 12.34 64.72 2.87
CA ARG A 8 13.09 63.51 3.21
C ARG A 8 14.45 63.88 3.80
N HIS A 9 14.61 63.67 5.10
CA HIS A 9 15.93 63.48 5.70
C HIS A 9 16.43 62.07 5.36
N ALA A 10 17.60 61.98 4.72
CA ALA A 10 18.31 60.72 4.57
C ALA A 10 18.83 60.26 5.95
N SER A 11 18.66 58.97 6.25
CA SER A 11 19.15 58.36 7.48
C SER A 11 20.67 58.51 7.62
N PRO A 12 21.21 58.85 8.81
CA PRO A 12 22.65 58.98 9.04
C PRO A 12 23.44 57.71 8.70
N ILE A 13 22.78 56.55 8.64
CA ILE A 13 23.39 55.27 8.24
C ILE A 13 23.79 55.26 6.76
N LEU A 14 23.02 55.89 5.88
CA LEU A 14 23.30 55.91 4.43
C LEU A 14 24.49 56.81 4.09
N ILE A 15 24.70 57.87 4.88
CA ILE A 15 25.87 58.76 4.74
C ILE A 15 27.15 58.09 5.28
N VAL A 16 27.04 57.26 6.32
CA VAL A 16 28.17 56.46 6.82
C VAL A 16 28.57 55.38 5.81
N LEU A 17 27.60 54.72 5.16
CA LEU A 17 27.88 53.73 4.10
C LEU A 17 28.51 54.35 2.86
N LEU A 18 28.01 55.51 2.40
CA LEU A 18 28.60 56.24 1.27
C LEU A 18 30.01 56.80 1.60
N LYS A 19 30.29 57.18 2.85
CA LYS A 19 31.65 57.57 3.26
C LYS A 19 32.60 56.38 3.39
N MET A 20 32.12 55.19 3.75
CA MET A 20 32.96 53.97 3.76
C MET A 20 33.33 53.52 2.34
N ASP A 21 32.43 53.67 1.36
CA ASP A 21 32.75 53.35 -0.05
C ASP A 21 33.76 54.32 -0.67
N ILE A 22 33.69 55.62 -0.34
CA ILE A 22 34.63 56.62 -0.86
C ILE A 22 36.03 56.46 -0.24
N VAL A 23 36.13 56.10 1.04
CA VAL A 23 37.44 55.83 1.69
C VAL A 23 38.08 54.54 1.17
N LEU A 24 37.28 53.56 0.73
CA LEU A 24 37.80 52.33 0.10
C LEU A 24 38.25 52.55 -1.35
N GLN A 25 37.73 53.55 -2.07
CA GLN A 25 38.13 53.84 -3.45
C GLN A 25 39.35 54.76 -3.58
N SER A 26 39.70 55.57 -2.57
CA SER A 26 40.83 56.51 -2.67
C SER A 26 42.19 55.93 -2.25
N ASN A 27 42.28 54.66 -1.83
CA ASN A 27 43.52 54.10 -1.30
C ASN A 27 43.81 52.65 -1.71
N TYR A 28 43.42 52.22 -2.90
CA TYR A 28 43.79 50.90 -3.44
C TYR A 28 44.12 50.94 -4.94
N SER A 29 45.08 51.80 -5.30
CA SER A 29 45.99 51.44 -6.40
C SER A 29 47.03 50.46 -5.82
N SER A 30 47.27 49.35 -6.51
CA SER A 30 48.11 48.22 -6.07
C SER A 30 47.43 47.23 -5.12
N ASN A 31 46.47 46.46 -5.64
CA ASN A 31 46.34 45.03 -5.28
C ASN A 31 45.31 44.33 -6.17
N ALA A 32 45.70 44.09 -7.42
CA ALA A 32 44.97 43.17 -8.32
C ALA A 32 44.75 41.79 -7.68
N HIS A 33 45.63 41.41 -6.74
CA HIS A 33 45.50 40.20 -5.92
C HIS A 33 44.33 40.23 -4.92
N LEU A 34 44.02 41.37 -4.30
CA LEU A 34 42.92 41.47 -3.34
C LEU A 34 41.55 41.51 -4.04
N TYR A 35 41.45 42.21 -5.16
CA TYR A 35 40.25 42.22 -6.01
C TYR A 35 39.98 40.85 -6.62
N SER A 36 41.01 40.13 -7.09
CA SER A 36 40.84 38.76 -7.56
C SER A 36 40.44 37.82 -6.42
N PHE A 37 41.01 37.96 -5.22
CA PHE A 37 40.59 37.20 -4.02
C PHE A 37 39.13 37.44 -3.61
N LEU A 38 38.69 38.70 -3.59
CA LEU A 38 37.30 39.10 -3.28
C LEU A 38 36.31 38.62 -4.36
N ARG A 39 36.73 38.60 -5.63
CA ARG A 39 35.92 38.06 -6.74
C ARG A 39 35.84 36.53 -6.68
N ILE A 40 36.93 35.85 -6.35
CA ILE A 40 36.98 34.39 -6.18
C ILE A 40 36.13 33.96 -4.97
N THR A 41 36.18 34.69 -3.86
CA THR A 41 35.32 34.42 -2.68
C THR A 41 33.84 34.65 -2.98
N LYS A 42 33.44 35.78 -3.59
CA LYS A 42 32.04 35.99 -4.02
C LYS A 42 31.55 34.95 -5.04
N VAL A 43 32.39 34.52 -5.98
CA VAL A 43 32.04 33.46 -6.94
C VAL A 43 31.92 32.10 -6.24
N LYS A 44 32.80 31.79 -5.28
CA LYS A 44 32.69 30.59 -4.44
C LYS A 44 31.41 30.62 -3.59
N ASP A 45 31.07 31.75 -2.98
CA ASP A 45 29.85 31.92 -2.19
C ASP A 45 28.59 31.76 -3.06
N LEU A 46 28.60 32.29 -4.29
CA LEU A 46 27.50 32.12 -5.23
C LEU A 46 27.36 30.67 -5.72
N ILE A 47 28.48 29.98 -5.95
CA ILE A 47 28.49 28.55 -6.31
C ILE A 47 27.99 27.71 -5.13
N MET A 48 28.44 28.00 -3.91
CA MET A 48 27.98 27.33 -2.69
C MET A 48 26.49 27.57 -2.42
N ALA A 49 25.99 28.80 -2.57
CA ALA A 49 24.58 29.12 -2.42
C ALA A 49 23.70 28.41 -3.47
N LYS A 50 24.18 28.32 -4.72
CA LYS A 50 23.50 27.58 -5.79
C LYS A 50 23.52 26.07 -5.53
N GLN A 51 24.62 25.52 -5.02
CA GLN A 51 24.67 24.12 -4.59
C GLN A 51 23.74 23.85 -3.41
N LEU A 52 23.68 24.74 -2.43
CA LEU A 52 22.81 24.61 -1.26
C LEU A 52 21.32 24.70 -1.65
N SER A 53 20.97 25.56 -2.61
CA SER A 53 19.60 25.65 -3.13
C SER A 53 19.20 24.41 -3.93
N HIS A 54 20.11 23.86 -4.75
CA HIS A 54 19.88 22.60 -5.46
C HIS A 54 19.75 21.41 -4.49
N ILE A 55 20.59 21.34 -3.45
CA ILE A 55 20.50 20.30 -2.41
C ILE A 55 19.16 20.42 -1.65
N SER A 56 18.74 21.64 -1.32
CA SER A 56 17.47 21.90 -0.63
C SER A 56 16.26 21.51 -1.50
N LEU A 57 16.31 21.80 -2.81
CA LEU A 57 15.27 21.42 -3.76
C LEU A 57 15.18 19.89 -3.95
N VAL A 58 16.32 19.21 -4.02
CA VAL A 58 16.39 17.75 -4.07
C VAL A 58 15.86 17.15 -2.77
N ALA A 59 16.24 17.67 -1.60
CA ALA A 59 15.72 17.22 -0.31
C ALA A 59 14.20 17.40 -0.20
N LEU A 60 13.64 18.53 -0.68
CA LEU A 60 12.18 18.75 -0.71
C LEU A 60 11.46 17.73 -1.62
N ALA A 61 12.08 17.33 -2.73
CA ALA A 61 11.53 16.32 -3.64
C ALA A 61 11.54 14.91 -3.01
N PHE A 62 12.49 14.61 -2.12
CA PHE A 62 12.54 13.35 -1.38
C PHE A 62 11.59 13.28 -0.17
N PHE A 63 11.11 14.42 0.35
CA PHE A 63 10.11 14.46 1.43
C PHE A 63 8.69 14.03 0.99
N GLY A 64 8.46 13.88 -0.32
CA GLY A 64 7.18 13.43 -0.88
C GLY A 64 7.04 11.91 -1.07
N LEU A 65 7.98 11.10 -0.56
CA LEU A 65 7.90 9.64 -0.64
C LEU A 65 6.81 9.11 0.31
N THR A 66 5.55 9.22 -0.11
CA THR A 66 4.47 8.46 0.50
C THR A 66 4.57 7.00 0.05
N PHE A 67 4.94 6.11 0.96
CA PHE A 67 4.78 4.68 0.76
C PHE A 67 3.28 4.37 0.94
N ALA A 68 2.46 4.64 -0.07
CA ALA A 68 1.04 4.36 0.02
C ALA A 68 0.77 2.86 -0.19
N TYR A 69 0.98 2.08 0.88
CA TYR A 69 0.03 1.03 1.23
C TYR A 69 -1.24 1.73 1.76
N GLU A 70 -2.45 1.16 1.59
CA GLU A 70 -3.76 1.87 1.61
C GLU A 70 -3.78 3.28 2.24
N PRO A 71 -4.17 4.35 1.49
CA PRO A 71 -4.10 5.72 1.98
C PRO A 71 -4.82 5.90 3.32
N ASP A 72 -4.18 6.62 4.25
CA ASP A 72 -4.82 7.00 5.51
C ASP A 72 -6.13 7.78 5.27
N ALA A 73 -7.12 7.52 6.11
CA ALA A 73 -8.38 8.25 6.08
C ALA A 73 -8.14 9.74 6.39
N LEU A 74 -8.65 10.63 5.53
CA LEU A 74 -8.55 12.08 5.71
C LEU A 74 -9.71 12.68 6.52
N GLN A 75 -10.68 11.85 6.90
CA GLN A 75 -11.87 12.18 7.66
C GLN A 75 -12.38 10.94 8.39
N ASP A 76 -13.31 11.11 9.34
CA ASP A 76 -13.83 10.02 10.18
C ASP A 76 -14.40 8.84 9.37
N PHE A 77 -15.09 9.12 8.26
CA PHE A 77 -15.62 8.08 7.37
C PHE A 77 -15.82 8.57 5.94
N CYS A 78 -15.78 7.64 4.99
CA CYS A 78 -16.15 7.84 3.59
C CYS A 78 -16.83 6.56 3.08
N VAL A 79 -18.11 6.36 3.39
CA VAL A 79 -18.85 5.16 2.96
C VAL A 79 -18.87 5.08 1.44
N ALA A 80 -18.44 3.93 0.87
CA ALA A 80 -18.42 3.75 -0.58
C ALA A 80 -19.80 3.96 -1.21
N ASP A 81 -19.86 4.77 -2.27
CA ASP A 81 -21.06 4.98 -3.07
C ASP A 81 -21.17 3.93 -4.18
N PRO A 82 -22.11 2.97 -4.09
CA PRO A 82 -22.28 1.96 -5.13
C PRO A 82 -22.89 2.51 -6.43
N ASN A 83 -23.49 3.71 -6.41
CA ASN A 83 -24.17 4.30 -7.56
C ASN A 83 -23.28 5.24 -8.37
N SER A 84 -22.06 5.52 -7.88
CA SER A 84 -21.15 6.41 -8.57
C SER A 84 -20.55 5.74 -9.81
N SER A 85 -20.58 6.46 -10.94
CA SER A 85 -19.92 6.05 -12.18
C SER A 85 -18.46 6.52 -12.27
N VAL A 86 -17.99 7.30 -11.30
CA VAL A 86 -16.65 7.89 -11.32
C VAL A 86 -15.63 6.88 -10.78
N ASN A 87 -14.58 6.63 -11.57
CA ASN A 87 -13.49 5.75 -11.17
C ASN A 87 -12.39 6.56 -10.47
N VAL A 88 -12.10 6.17 -9.22
CA VAL A 88 -11.00 6.71 -8.41
C VAL A 88 -10.21 5.54 -7.80
N ASN A 89 -9.04 5.82 -7.23
CA ASN A 89 -8.38 4.80 -6.40
C ASN A 89 -9.24 4.56 -5.13
N GLY A 90 -9.73 3.33 -4.95
CA GLY A 90 -10.72 2.99 -3.92
C GLY A 90 -12.17 3.15 -4.41
N LYS A 91 -12.99 3.88 -3.66
CA LYS A 91 -14.40 4.18 -3.98
C LYS A 91 -14.71 5.64 -3.64
N THR A 92 -15.57 6.27 -4.44
CA THR A 92 -16.17 7.57 -4.09
C THR A 92 -17.04 7.44 -2.85
N CYS A 93 -17.24 8.54 -2.13
CA CYS A 93 -18.04 8.56 -0.90
C CYS A 93 -19.51 8.92 -1.19
N LYS A 94 -20.44 8.29 -0.46
CA LYS A 94 -21.82 8.79 -0.32
C LYS A 94 -21.84 10.15 0.38
N ASN A 95 -22.95 10.88 0.26
CA ASN A 95 -23.16 12.13 1.00
C ASN A 95 -23.14 11.85 2.52
N PRO A 96 -22.26 12.52 3.31
CA PRO A 96 -22.14 12.29 4.75
C PRO A 96 -23.45 12.46 5.53
N THR A 97 -24.35 13.34 5.07
CA THR A 97 -25.65 13.60 5.72
C THR A 97 -26.67 12.47 5.53
N GLN A 98 -26.41 11.53 4.62
CA GLN A 98 -27.28 10.39 4.32
C GLN A 98 -26.78 9.07 4.92
N ILE A 99 -25.66 9.11 5.64
CA ILE A 99 -25.03 7.93 6.23
C ILE A 99 -25.80 7.44 7.45
N GLN A 100 -25.98 6.14 7.56
CA GLN A 100 -26.67 5.49 8.67
C GLN A 100 -25.89 4.30 9.22
N ALA A 101 -26.28 3.78 10.38
CA ALA A 101 -25.64 2.61 11.00
C ALA A 101 -25.55 1.40 10.06
N ASN A 102 -26.56 1.21 9.20
CA ASN A 102 -26.59 0.11 8.23
C ASN A 102 -25.46 0.19 7.19
N ASP A 103 -24.86 1.36 6.94
CA ASP A 103 -23.70 1.50 6.06
C ASP A 103 -22.41 0.90 6.65
N PHE A 104 -22.38 0.69 7.98
CA PHE A 104 -21.26 0.11 8.74
C PHE A 104 -21.57 -1.26 9.33
N TYR A 105 -22.70 -1.86 8.95
CA TYR A 105 -23.16 -3.13 9.48
C TYR A 105 -23.14 -4.23 8.41
N PHE A 106 -22.54 -5.37 8.76
CA PHE A 106 -22.65 -6.61 7.98
C PHE A 106 -23.11 -7.76 8.88
N SER A 107 -24.09 -8.51 8.40
CA SER A 107 -24.61 -9.70 9.09
C SER A 107 -24.41 -10.95 8.23
N GLY A 108 -24.37 -12.13 8.86
CA GLY A 108 -24.31 -13.41 8.15
C GLY A 108 -23.03 -14.22 8.35
N LEU A 109 -21.97 -13.66 8.95
CA LEU A 109 -20.76 -14.43 9.27
C LEU A 109 -20.98 -15.54 10.32
N HIS A 110 -22.13 -15.60 10.99
CA HIS A 110 -22.48 -16.72 11.86
C HIS A 110 -23.04 -17.92 11.08
N LEU A 111 -23.43 -17.73 9.82
CA LEU A 111 -23.97 -18.77 8.96
C LEU A 111 -22.83 -19.52 8.27
N MET A 112 -22.93 -20.84 8.24
CA MET A 112 -22.02 -21.67 7.48
C MET A 112 -22.28 -21.53 5.99
N GLY A 113 -21.23 -21.33 5.21
CA GLY A 113 -21.31 -21.29 3.77
C GLY A 113 -21.41 -22.69 3.13
N ASN A 114 -21.83 -22.77 1.86
CA ASN A 114 -21.93 -24.04 1.14
C ASN A 114 -20.53 -24.59 0.77
N ILE A 115 -20.11 -25.65 1.46
CA ILE A 115 -18.84 -26.36 1.28
C ILE A 115 -18.97 -27.61 0.40
N SER A 116 -20.11 -27.83 -0.26
CA SER A 116 -20.34 -28.96 -1.17
C SER A 116 -19.71 -28.71 -2.55
N ASN A 117 -18.38 -28.65 -2.59
CA ASN A 117 -17.61 -28.45 -3.82
C ASN A 117 -16.28 -29.24 -3.75
N PRO A 118 -15.55 -29.42 -4.85
CA PRO A 118 -14.35 -30.26 -4.89
C PRO A 118 -13.24 -29.86 -3.90
N LEU A 119 -13.18 -28.59 -3.50
CA LEU A 119 -12.20 -28.11 -2.52
C LEU A 119 -12.68 -28.29 -1.08
N GLY A 120 -13.98 -28.55 -0.86
CA GLY A 120 -14.58 -28.56 0.47
C GLY A 120 -14.49 -27.20 1.16
N LEU A 121 -14.55 -26.11 0.40
CA LEU A 121 -14.21 -24.75 0.87
C LEU A 121 -15.34 -23.77 0.62
N ARG A 122 -15.59 -22.87 1.56
CA ARG A 122 -16.31 -21.63 1.30
C ARG A 122 -15.61 -20.46 1.98
N VAL A 123 -15.22 -19.48 1.17
CA VAL A 123 -14.73 -18.18 1.61
C VAL A 123 -15.87 -17.18 1.51
N THR A 124 -16.21 -16.52 2.63
CA THR A 124 -17.24 -15.49 2.71
C THR A 124 -16.56 -14.16 3.07
N PRO A 125 -16.24 -13.32 2.08
CA PRO A 125 -15.54 -12.07 2.30
C PRO A 125 -16.46 -10.98 2.84
N VAL A 126 -15.89 -10.09 3.65
CA VAL A 126 -16.47 -8.81 4.09
C VAL A 126 -15.46 -7.72 3.75
N THR A 127 -15.36 -7.43 2.46
CA THR A 127 -14.54 -6.33 1.91
C THR A 127 -15.40 -5.09 1.73
N VAL A 128 -14.81 -3.99 1.26
CA VAL A 128 -15.57 -2.77 0.88
C VAL A 128 -16.73 -3.06 -0.09
N ALA A 129 -16.67 -4.15 -0.86
CA ALA A 129 -17.76 -4.55 -1.75
C ALA A 129 -19.00 -5.09 -1.02
N GLN A 130 -18.83 -5.65 0.18
CA GLN A 130 -19.93 -6.16 1.02
C GLN A 130 -20.30 -5.20 2.14
N LEU A 131 -19.33 -4.46 2.66
CA LEU A 131 -19.49 -3.51 3.74
C LEU A 131 -18.94 -2.14 3.31
N PRO A 132 -19.77 -1.28 2.70
CA PRO A 132 -19.35 0.00 2.13
C PRO A 132 -18.65 0.94 3.12
N GLY A 133 -18.99 0.85 4.41
CA GLY A 133 -18.35 1.60 5.49
C GLY A 133 -16.87 1.29 5.71
N LEU A 134 -16.32 0.21 5.11
CA LEU A 134 -14.88 -0.10 5.16
C LEU A 134 -14.02 0.80 4.27
N ASN A 135 -14.64 1.57 3.37
CA ASN A 135 -13.89 2.41 2.45
C ASN A 135 -13.05 3.45 3.21
N THR A 136 -11.78 3.58 2.83
CA THR A 136 -10.71 4.38 3.46
C THR A 136 -10.19 3.87 4.81
N LEU A 137 -10.70 2.76 5.35
CA LEU A 137 -10.35 2.32 6.72
C LEU A 137 -9.22 1.29 6.83
N GLY A 138 -8.61 0.86 5.73
CA GLY A 138 -7.41 0.02 5.83
C GLY A 138 -7.67 -1.44 6.21
N ILE A 139 -8.92 -1.90 6.31
CA ILE A 139 -9.24 -3.23 6.88
C ILE A 139 -10.39 -3.94 6.18
N SER A 140 -10.38 -5.26 6.25
CA SER A 140 -11.52 -6.13 5.89
C SER A 140 -11.52 -7.42 6.70
N MET A 141 -12.59 -8.20 6.55
CA MET A 141 -12.75 -9.49 7.23
C MET A 141 -13.11 -10.60 6.26
N VAL A 142 -12.92 -11.84 6.70
CA VAL A 142 -13.32 -13.04 5.96
C VAL A 142 -13.74 -14.15 6.92
N ARG A 143 -14.75 -14.93 6.53
CA ARG A 143 -15.02 -16.25 7.13
C ARG A 143 -14.59 -17.34 6.16
N ILE A 144 -13.98 -18.38 6.70
CA ILE A 144 -13.59 -19.58 5.95
C ILE A 144 -14.23 -20.79 6.62
N ASP A 145 -15.05 -21.51 5.85
CA ASP A 145 -15.62 -22.80 6.21
C ASP A 145 -14.90 -23.90 5.42
N LEU A 146 -14.43 -24.93 6.12
CA LEU A 146 -13.74 -26.08 5.52
C LEU A 146 -14.42 -27.37 5.92
N ALA A 147 -14.85 -28.17 4.94
CA ALA A 147 -15.25 -29.56 5.14
C ALA A 147 -14.10 -30.39 5.74
N PRO A 148 -14.35 -31.59 6.30
CA PRO A 148 -13.27 -32.52 6.64
C PRO A 148 -12.34 -32.70 5.45
N TRP A 149 -11.03 -32.51 5.66
CA TRP A 149 -10.01 -32.52 4.60
C TRP A 149 -10.14 -31.46 3.49
N GLY A 150 -11.07 -30.52 3.62
CA GLY A 150 -11.19 -29.36 2.74
C GLY A 150 -9.95 -28.47 2.78
N ILE A 151 -9.70 -27.79 1.66
CA ILE A 151 -8.49 -26.99 1.45
C ILE A 151 -8.88 -25.61 0.92
N ASN A 152 -8.34 -24.57 1.55
CA ASN A 152 -8.14 -23.30 0.89
C ASN A 152 -6.78 -23.37 0.16
N PRO A 153 -6.78 -23.51 -1.18
CA PRO A 153 -5.58 -23.85 -1.94
C PRO A 153 -4.50 -22.77 -1.83
N PRO A 154 -3.25 -23.06 -2.25
CA PRO A 154 -2.21 -22.04 -2.31
C PRO A 154 -2.71 -20.77 -3.01
N HIS A 155 -2.67 -19.66 -2.29
CA HIS A 155 -3.11 -18.35 -2.75
C HIS A 155 -2.29 -17.24 -2.10
N THR A 156 -2.42 -16.03 -2.61
CA THR A 156 -1.79 -14.83 -2.04
C THR A 156 -2.72 -13.63 -2.07
N HIS A 157 -2.52 -12.72 -1.11
CA HIS A 157 -3.17 -11.42 -1.05
C HIS A 157 -2.16 -10.34 -1.48
N PRO A 158 -2.27 -9.81 -2.71
CA PRO A 158 -1.28 -8.86 -3.24
C PRO A 158 -1.26 -7.53 -2.50
N ARG A 159 -2.32 -7.23 -1.73
CA ARG A 159 -2.50 -5.96 -1.03
C ARG A 159 -2.85 -6.14 0.44
N ALA A 160 -2.70 -7.31 1.04
CA ALA A 160 -2.99 -7.49 2.48
C ALA A 160 -2.11 -8.50 3.18
N THR A 161 -1.69 -8.14 4.40
CA THR A 161 -1.38 -9.12 5.44
C THR A 161 -2.71 -9.67 5.95
N GLU A 162 -2.76 -10.96 6.22
CA GLU A 162 -3.91 -11.63 6.81
C GLU A 162 -3.54 -12.17 8.20
N ILE A 163 -4.46 -12.07 9.15
CA ILE A 163 -4.39 -12.77 10.43
C ILE A 163 -5.68 -13.54 10.64
N ILE A 164 -5.57 -14.81 11.03
CA ILE A 164 -6.73 -15.69 11.24
C ILE A 164 -6.82 -16.18 12.68
N THR A 165 -8.04 -16.51 13.11
CA THR A 165 -8.32 -17.26 14.33
C THR A 165 -9.26 -18.42 14.04
N VAL A 166 -9.01 -19.58 14.66
CA VAL A 166 -9.85 -20.76 14.53
C VAL A 166 -11.01 -20.68 15.53
N LEU A 167 -12.25 -20.73 15.05
CA LEU A 167 -13.44 -20.78 15.90
C LEU A 167 -13.87 -22.22 16.22
N GLU A 168 -13.72 -23.12 15.25
CA GLU A 168 -14.09 -24.53 15.36
C GLU A 168 -13.15 -25.43 14.55
N GLY A 169 -12.97 -26.68 15.01
CA GLY A 169 -12.14 -27.67 14.33
C GLY A 169 -10.63 -27.50 14.55
N SER A 170 -9.85 -28.10 13.65
CA SER A 170 -8.40 -27.99 13.62
C SER A 170 -7.91 -27.90 12.17
N ILE A 171 -7.01 -26.95 11.92
CA ILE A 171 -6.49 -26.70 10.58
C ILE A 171 -4.97 -26.72 10.58
N GLN A 172 -4.40 -27.29 9.53
CA GLN A 172 -3.02 -27.04 9.16
C GLN A 172 -2.98 -25.76 8.32
N VAL A 173 -2.05 -24.87 8.64
CA VAL A 173 -1.79 -23.66 7.86
C VAL A 173 -0.32 -23.58 7.51
N GLY A 174 0.00 -22.82 6.46
CA GLY A 174 1.38 -22.44 6.21
C GLY A 174 1.54 -21.42 5.11
N PHE A 175 2.67 -20.70 5.13
CA PHE A 175 3.11 -19.83 4.05
C PHE A 175 4.54 -20.18 3.62
N ILE A 176 4.88 -19.75 2.41
CA ILE A 176 6.17 -20.01 1.77
C ILE A 176 6.96 -18.69 1.73
N THR A 177 8.20 -18.70 2.21
CA THR A 177 9.11 -17.54 2.09
C THR A 177 9.52 -17.33 0.64
N SER A 178 9.94 -16.11 0.29
CA SER A 178 10.42 -15.81 -1.07
C SER A 178 11.72 -16.54 -1.41
N ASP A 179 12.11 -16.46 -2.69
CA ASP A 179 13.41 -16.90 -3.19
C ASP A 179 14.58 -16.27 -2.39
N PRO A 180 15.71 -17.00 -2.27
CA PRO A 180 15.96 -18.33 -2.83
C PRO A 180 15.49 -19.50 -1.96
N GLU A 181 15.05 -19.25 -0.71
CA GLU A 181 14.79 -20.32 0.26
C GLU A 181 13.55 -21.14 -0.06
N ASN A 182 12.46 -20.50 -0.50
CA ASN A 182 11.16 -21.15 -0.70
C ASN A 182 10.72 -22.03 0.49
N ARG A 183 11.03 -21.57 1.71
CA ARG A 183 10.87 -22.36 2.93
C ARG A 183 9.42 -22.31 3.40
N LEU A 184 8.85 -23.48 3.68
CA LEU A 184 7.54 -23.61 4.30
C LEU A 184 7.61 -23.31 5.80
N ILE A 185 6.81 -22.34 6.25
CA ILE A 185 6.53 -22.10 7.67
C ILE A 185 5.10 -22.56 7.92
N SER A 186 4.92 -23.60 8.74
CA SER A 186 3.61 -24.22 8.96
C SER A 186 3.32 -24.55 10.42
N LYS A 187 2.04 -24.64 10.76
CA LYS A 187 1.56 -25.00 12.10
C LYS A 187 0.18 -25.66 12.01
N VAL A 188 -0.12 -26.52 12.97
CA VAL A 188 -1.49 -26.97 13.24
C VAL A 188 -2.09 -26.05 14.29
N LEU A 189 -3.24 -25.47 13.97
CA LEU A 189 -4.01 -24.58 14.83
C LEU A 189 -5.26 -25.30 15.34
N TYR A 190 -5.59 -25.05 16.60
CA TYR A 190 -6.80 -25.46 17.28
C TYR A 190 -7.68 -24.26 17.59
N LYS A 191 -8.91 -24.50 18.06
CA LYS A 191 -9.83 -23.45 18.47
C LYS A 191 -9.16 -22.43 19.41
N GLY A 192 -9.25 -21.15 19.04
CA GLY A 192 -8.67 -20.01 19.75
C GLY A 192 -7.27 -19.64 19.29
N ASP A 193 -6.55 -20.52 18.59
CA ASP A 193 -5.22 -20.21 18.07
C ASP A 193 -5.30 -19.17 16.95
N VAL A 194 -4.21 -18.42 16.80
CA VAL A 194 -4.04 -17.34 15.83
C VAL A 194 -2.80 -17.56 14.98
N PHE A 195 -2.85 -17.17 13.70
CA PHE A 195 -1.71 -17.24 12.80
C PHE A 195 -1.73 -16.09 11.78
N VAL A 196 -0.55 -15.57 11.44
CA VAL A 196 -0.39 -14.42 10.54
C VAL A 196 0.30 -14.83 9.24
N PHE A 197 -0.21 -14.31 8.12
CA PHE A 197 0.32 -14.48 6.77
C PHE A 197 0.83 -13.12 6.26
N PRO A 198 2.14 -12.95 6.06
CA PRO A 198 2.69 -11.70 5.53
C PRO A 198 2.14 -11.36 4.14
N VAL A 199 1.96 -10.06 3.88
CA VAL A 199 1.47 -9.56 2.59
C VAL A 199 2.21 -10.15 1.40
N GLY A 200 1.47 -10.59 0.39
CA GLY A 200 2.02 -11.08 -0.87
C GLY A 200 2.60 -12.50 -0.81
N LEU A 201 2.78 -13.12 0.36
CA LEU A 201 3.30 -14.49 0.43
C LEU A 201 2.23 -15.53 0.10
N VAL A 202 2.65 -16.55 -0.66
CA VAL A 202 1.80 -17.71 -0.96
C VAL A 202 1.56 -18.49 0.32
N HIS A 203 0.29 -18.78 0.63
CA HIS A 203 -0.11 -19.51 1.81
C HIS A 203 -1.35 -20.38 1.54
N PHE A 204 -1.66 -21.29 2.46
CA PHE A 204 -2.77 -22.23 2.35
C PHE A 204 -3.34 -22.59 3.72
N GLN A 205 -4.54 -23.14 3.72
CA GLN A 205 -5.14 -23.78 4.89
C GLN A 205 -5.75 -25.13 4.50
N ARG A 206 -5.66 -26.11 5.39
CA ARG A 206 -6.25 -27.44 5.24
C ARG A 206 -6.91 -27.87 6.53
N ASN A 207 -8.17 -28.28 6.48
CA ASN A 207 -8.79 -28.93 7.62
C ASN A 207 -8.20 -30.34 7.80
N ILE A 208 -7.68 -30.64 8.99
CA ILE A 208 -7.11 -31.96 9.32
C ILE A 208 -7.98 -32.75 10.30
N GLY A 209 -9.11 -32.16 10.72
CA GLY A 209 -10.09 -32.79 11.58
C GLY A 209 -11.13 -33.62 10.80
N SER A 210 -11.87 -34.44 11.54
CA SER A 210 -12.99 -35.24 11.03
C SER A 210 -14.31 -34.47 10.95
N LYS A 211 -14.35 -33.23 11.46
CA LYS A 211 -15.51 -32.33 11.43
C LYS A 211 -15.18 -31.07 10.63
N CYS A 212 -16.20 -30.31 10.27
CA CYS A 212 -16.00 -29.00 9.65
C CYS A 212 -15.16 -28.08 10.56
N ALA A 213 -14.31 -27.26 9.95
CA ALA A 213 -13.56 -26.22 10.63
C ALA A 213 -14.08 -24.84 10.21
N VAL A 214 -14.08 -23.90 11.16
CA VAL A 214 -14.54 -22.52 10.97
C VAL A 214 -13.43 -21.59 11.40
N VAL A 215 -13.11 -20.63 10.55
CA VAL A 215 -12.03 -19.66 10.75
C VAL A 215 -12.55 -18.26 10.43
N ILE A 216 -12.13 -17.27 11.21
CA ILE A 216 -12.30 -15.85 10.89
C ILE A 216 -10.94 -15.24 10.64
N GLY A 217 -10.82 -14.47 9.57
CA GLY A 217 -9.64 -13.69 9.23
C GLY A 217 -9.95 -12.19 9.20
N ALA A 218 -8.93 -11.39 9.52
CA ALA A 218 -8.88 -9.96 9.28
C ALA A 218 -7.71 -9.66 8.35
N LEU A 219 -7.89 -8.69 7.46
CA LEU A 219 -6.91 -8.32 6.45
C LEU A 219 -6.64 -6.82 6.50
N SER A 220 -5.38 -6.43 6.31
CA SER A 220 -4.92 -5.04 6.39
C SER A 220 -5.22 -4.20 5.14
N SER A 221 -6.36 -4.44 4.48
CA SER A 221 -6.83 -3.65 3.34
C SER A 221 -8.34 -3.79 3.19
N GLN A 222 -9.04 -2.73 2.79
CA GLN A 222 -10.45 -2.77 2.42
C GLN A 222 -10.73 -3.68 1.21
N ASN A 223 -9.72 -3.87 0.35
CA ASN A 223 -9.75 -4.72 -0.82
C ASN A 223 -8.41 -5.50 -0.97
N PRO A 224 -8.23 -6.58 -0.20
CA PRO A 224 -6.98 -7.34 -0.17
C PRO A 224 -6.61 -7.94 -1.53
N GLY A 225 -7.63 -8.28 -2.34
CA GLY A 225 -7.49 -9.12 -3.52
C GLY A 225 -7.11 -10.55 -3.15
N ALA A 226 -7.34 -11.50 -4.04
CA ALA A 226 -6.91 -12.88 -3.85
C ALA A 226 -6.44 -13.45 -5.19
N ILE A 227 -5.28 -14.09 -5.19
CA ILE A 227 -4.74 -14.81 -6.34
C ILE A 227 -4.60 -16.26 -5.94
N THR A 228 -5.57 -17.10 -6.30
CA THR A 228 -5.45 -18.56 -6.19
C THR A 228 -4.47 -19.04 -7.25
N ILE A 229 -3.36 -19.65 -6.83
CA ILE A 229 -2.23 -19.95 -7.72
C ILE A 229 -2.65 -20.88 -8.86
N GLY A 230 -3.41 -21.95 -8.56
CA GLY A 230 -3.91 -22.86 -9.59
C GLY A 230 -4.76 -22.15 -10.66
N ASN A 231 -5.72 -21.34 -10.23
CA ASN A 231 -6.59 -20.58 -11.15
C ASN A 231 -5.78 -19.56 -11.97
N ALA A 232 -4.85 -18.84 -11.34
CA ALA A 232 -4.05 -17.83 -12.03
C ALA A 232 -3.08 -18.43 -13.05
N VAL A 233 -2.52 -19.61 -12.77
CA VAL A 233 -1.52 -20.26 -13.64
C VAL A 233 -2.19 -21.10 -14.73
N PHE A 234 -3.21 -21.89 -14.38
CA PHE A 234 -3.82 -22.87 -15.29
C PHE A 234 -5.20 -22.47 -15.82
N GLY A 235 -5.90 -21.54 -15.16
CA GLY A 235 -7.26 -21.10 -15.52
C GLY A 235 -7.38 -19.61 -15.87
N SER A 236 -6.29 -18.94 -16.23
CA SER A 236 -6.33 -17.51 -16.58
C SER A 236 -7.13 -17.27 -17.87
N ASN A 237 -7.70 -16.07 -18.01
CA ASN A 237 -8.38 -15.64 -19.24
C ASN A 237 -7.85 -14.27 -19.71
N PRO A 238 -7.17 -14.18 -20.87
CA PRO A 238 -6.78 -15.29 -21.76
C PRO A 238 -5.79 -16.27 -21.08
N THR A 239 -5.75 -17.51 -21.56
CA THR A 239 -4.90 -18.57 -20.98
C THR A 239 -3.42 -18.31 -21.26
N ILE A 240 -2.54 -18.51 -20.27
CA ILE A 240 -1.09 -18.60 -20.49
C ILE A 240 -0.82 -19.75 -21.48
N THR A 241 0.03 -19.54 -22.48
CA THR A 241 0.29 -20.57 -23.50
C THR A 241 0.89 -21.83 -22.88
N SER A 242 0.52 -23.01 -23.40
CA SER A 242 1.03 -24.28 -22.87
C SER A 242 2.56 -24.39 -23.01
N ASP A 243 3.14 -23.69 -23.98
CA ASP A 243 4.59 -23.61 -24.21
C ASP A 243 5.32 -22.92 -23.05
N VAL A 244 4.79 -21.79 -22.57
CA VAL A 244 5.35 -21.06 -21.43
C VAL A 244 5.28 -21.92 -20.17
N LEU A 245 4.11 -22.52 -19.89
CA LEU A 245 3.93 -23.36 -18.70
C LEU A 245 4.72 -24.66 -18.77
N ALA A 246 4.79 -25.32 -19.93
CA ALA A 246 5.59 -26.53 -20.11
C ALA A 246 7.07 -26.25 -19.82
N LYS A 247 7.58 -25.12 -20.31
CA LYS A 247 8.95 -24.69 -20.04
C LYS A 247 9.16 -24.31 -18.57
N ALA A 248 8.23 -23.58 -17.97
CA ALA A 248 8.32 -23.12 -16.58
C ALA A 248 8.24 -24.28 -15.57
N PHE A 249 7.34 -25.24 -15.80
CA PHE A 249 7.13 -26.41 -14.94
C PHE A 249 8.04 -27.60 -15.31
N GLN A 250 8.81 -27.50 -16.40
CA GLN A 250 9.74 -28.53 -16.87
C GLN A 250 9.04 -29.86 -17.20
N VAL A 251 7.87 -29.77 -17.81
CA VAL A 251 7.04 -30.92 -18.20
C VAL A 251 6.60 -30.80 -19.65
N ASP A 252 5.99 -31.84 -20.21
CA ASP A 252 5.44 -31.77 -21.55
C ASP A 252 4.13 -30.96 -21.62
N LYS A 253 3.78 -30.51 -22.83
CA LYS A 253 2.55 -29.73 -23.06
C LYS A 253 1.28 -30.52 -22.76
N LYS A 254 1.28 -31.84 -22.96
CA LYS A 254 0.10 -32.69 -22.74
C LYS A 254 -0.29 -32.70 -21.26
N LEU A 255 0.68 -32.77 -20.35
CA LEU A 255 0.43 -32.66 -18.91
C LEU A 255 -0.11 -31.27 -18.56
N ILE A 256 0.43 -30.20 -19.14
CA ILE A 256 -0.09 -28.84 -18.95
C ILE A 256 -1.54 -28.73 -19.41
N ASP A 257 -1.87 -29.24 -20.59
CA ASP A 257 -3.23 -29.20 -21.12
C ASP A 257 -4.20 -30.01 -20.23
N GLN A 258 -3.75 -31.13 -19.67
CA GLN A 258 -4.50 -31.88 -18.67
C GLN A 258 -4.74 -31.10 -17.37
N LEU A 259 -3.76 -30.34 -16.89
CA LEU A 259 -3.90 -29.47 -15.72
C LEU A 259 -4.88 -28.34 -16.02
N LYS A 260 -4.73 -27.64 -17.15
CA LYS A 260 -5.65 -26.58 -17.58
C LYS A 260 -7.09 -27.05 -17.64
N ALA A 261 -7.35 -28.27 -18.12
CA ALA A 261 -8.70 -28.83 -18.17
C ALA A 261 -9.37 -29.05 -16.79
N LYS A 262 -8.66 -28.84 -15.68
CA LYS A 262 -9.20 -28.90 -14.31
C LYS A 262 -9.60 -27.54 -13.74
N PHE A 263 -9.25 -26.44 -14.41
CA PHE A 263 -9.48 -25.07 -13.96
C PHE A 263 -10.34 -24.31 -14.96
#